data_AF-A0A191ZUQ9-F1
#
_entry.id   AF-A0A191ZUQ9-F1
#
_cell.length_a   1.000
_cell.length_b   1.000
_cell.length_c   1.000
_cell.angle_alpha   90.00
_cell.angle_beta   90.00
_cell.angle_gamma   90.00
#
_symmetry.space_group_name_H-M   'P 1'
#
loop_
_entity.id
_entity.type
_entity.pdbx_description
1 polymer ?
#
loop_
_entity_poly.entity_id
_entity_poly.type
_entity_poly.pdbx_seq_one_letter_code
_entity_poly.pdbx_strand_id
1 'polypeptide(L)'
;MPADKLGRYITSDLFFKRANEAIAKAARGLEARGIQPCYLDRKTGLIVGRDRTYRIQLRDPAVQAVVLELFADGKHGELMDRLVAFAATDLGAHQVNYATRAVTGLLLLAKTAMPREAAHFFQTVREQMAGARPYPELVELAELLIEANARSDDVPRDPTIIDDALFSQRIEAITQALRQ
;
A
#
# COMPACT_ATOMS: atom_id res chain seq x y z
N MET A 1 35.74 -20.49 -3.02
CA MET A 1 34.79 -20.05 -4.06
C MET A 1 34.94 -18.54 -4.23
N PRO A 2 34.83 -17.96 -5.45
CA PRO A 2 34.78 -16.51 -5.61
C PRO A 2 33.50 -15.98 -4.95
N ALA A 3 33.61 -14.89 -4.19
CA ALA A 3 32.52 -14.30 -3.41
C ALA A 3 31.27 -13.94 -4.25
N ASP A 4 31.43 -13.77 -5.56
CA ASP A 4 30.40 -13.25 -6.47
C ASP A 4 29.65 -14.34 -7.27
N LYS A 5 29.92 -15.63 -7.04
CA LYS A 5 29.24 -16.71 -7.78
C LYS A 5 27.73 -16.77 -7.50
N LEU A 6 27.32 -16.53 -6.25
CA LEU A 6 25.91 -16.55 -5.86
C LEU A 6 25.17 -15.35 -6.45
N GLY A 7 25.77 -14.15 -6.36
CA GLY A 7 25.20 -12.93 -6.94
C GLY A 7 24.92 -13.09 -8.43
N ARG A 8 25.94 -13.53 -9.19
CA ARG A 8 25.80 -13.80 -10.63
C ARG A 8 24.76 -14.87 -10.96
N TYR A 9 24.65 -15.91 -10.13
CA TYR A 9 23.64 -16.94 -10.34
C TYR A 9 22.23 -16.38 -10.11
N ILE A 10 21.99 -15.65 -9.02
CA ILE A 10 20.67 -15.07 -8.71
C ILE A 10 20.23 -14.07 -9.78
N THR A 11 21.15 -13.36 -10.41
CA THR A 11 20.85 -12.43 -11.52
C THR A 11 20.89 -13.09 -12.90
N SER A 12 21.12 -14.40 -13.00
CA SER A 12 21.23 -15.10 -14.30
C SER A 12 19.87 -15.50 -14.86
N ASP A 13 19.77 -15.54 -16.19
CA ASP A 13 18.58 -16.03 -16.90
C ASP A 13 18.20 -17.47 -16.48
N LEU A 14 19.19 -18.30 -16.18
CA LEU A 14 18.98 -19.67 -15.72
C LEU A 14 18.24 -19.72 -14.38
N PHE A 15 18.60 -18.84 -13.45
CA PHE A 15 17.90 -18.72 -12.17
C PHE A 15 16.48 -18.22 -12.38
N PHE A 16 16.29 -17.14 -13.14
CA PHE A 16 14.96 -16.61 -13.43
C PHE A 16 14.04 -17.66 -14.07
N LYS A 17 14.55 -18.43 -15.04
CA LYS A 17 13.80 -19.53 -15.66
C LYS A 17 13.36 -20.56 -14.63
N ARG A 18 14.28 -21.05 -13.79
CA ARG A 18 13.98 -22.06 -12.76
C ARG A 18 13.02 -21.55 -11.69
N ALA A 19 13.19 -20.30 -11.26
CA ALA A 19 12.30 -19.66 -10.31
C ALA A 19 10.88 -19.54 -10.88
N ASN A 20 10.75 -19.05 -12.13
CA ASN A 20 9.46 -18.94 -12.81
C ASN A 20 8.79 -20.31 -13.01
N GLU A 21 9.53 -21.35 -13.39
CA GLU A 21 9.01 -22.71 -13.50
C GLU A 21 8.50 -23.26 -12.15
N ALA A 22 9.24 -23.01 -11.06
CA ALA A 22 8.85 -23.42 -9.72
C ALA A 22 7.58 -22.70 -9.24
N ILE A 23 7.51 -21.38 -9.44
CA ILE A 23 6.33 -20.57 -9.14
C ILE A 23 5.13 -21.06 -9.96
N ALA A 24 5.29 -21.28 -11.27
CA ALA A 24 4.22 -21.77 -12.14
C ALA A 24 3.72 -23.18 -11.74
N LYS A 25 4.60 -24.04 -11.23
CA LYS A 25 4.20 -25.33 -10.67
C LYS A 25 3.42 -25.17 -9.36
N ALA A 26 3.85 -24.27 -8.47
CA ALA A 26 3.17 -23.99 -7.22
C ALA A 26 1.77 -23.38 -7.46
N ALA A 27 1.68 -22.39 -8.36
CA ALA A 27 0.43 -21.74 -8.75
C ALA A 27 -0.60 -22.76 -9.27
N ARG A 28 -0.20 -23.63 -10.21
CA ARG A 28 -1.06 -24.73 -10.69
C ARG A 28 -1.52 -25.67 -9.57
N GLY A 29 -0.67 -25.92 -8.59
CA GLY A 29 -1.02 -26.73 -7.41
C GLY A 29 -2.05 -26.07 -6.50
N LEU A 30 -2.02 -24.73 -6.38
CA LEU A 30 -3.03 -23.95 -5.68
C LEU A 30 -4.35 -23.96 -6.43
N GLU A 31 -4.31 -23.71 -7.75
CA GLU A 31 -5.50 -23.71 -8.62
C GLU A 31 -6.22 -25.06 -8.60
N ALA A 32 -5.47 -26.17 -8.65
CA ALA A 32 -6.03 -27.52 -8.53
C ALA A 32 -6.72 -27.79 -7.18
N ARG A 33 -6.41 -27.01 -6.14
CA ARG A 33 -7.07 -27.05 -4.83
C ARG A 33 -8.22 -26.04 -4.71
N GLY A 34 -8.59 -25.38 -5.81
CA GLY A 34 -9.61 -24.33 -5.82
C GLY A 34 -9.15 -23.01 -5.20
N ILE A 35 -7.85 -22.85 -4.95
CA ILE A 35 -7.25 -21.60 -4.45
C ILE A 35 -6.75 -20.83 -5.68
N GLN A 36 -7.35 -19.67 -5.96
CA GLN A 36 -7.00 -18.88 -7.13
C GLN A 36 -5.89 -17.88 -6.80
N PRO A 37 -4.69 -18.01 -7.38
CA PRO A 37 -3.60 -17.06 -7.15
C PRO A 37 -3.93 -15.68 -7.72
N CYS A 38 -3.49 -14.64 -7.03
CA CYS A 38 -3.48 -13.27 -7.56
C CYS A 38 -2.13 -13.00 -8.22
N TYR A 39 -2.14 -12.46 -9.44
CA TYR A 39 -0.95 -12.05 -10.16
C TYR A 39 -0.82 -10.53 -10.14
N LEU A 40 0.36 -10.04 -9.75
CA LEU A 40 0.62 -8.61 -9.58
C LEU A 40 1.85 -8.22 -10.38
N ASP A 41 1.68 -7.30 -11.33
CA ASP A 41 2.78 -6.68 -12.07
C ASP A 41 2.94 -5.22 -11.62
N ARG A 42 3.95 -5.01 -10.78
CA ARG A 42 4.30 -3.69 -10.22
C ARG A 42 4.78 -2.69 -11.26
N LYS A 43 5.22 -3.14 -12.45
CA LYS A 43 5.69 -2.23 -13.50
C LYS A 43 4.52 -1.70 -14.32
N THR A 44 3.60 -2.59 -14.68
CA THR A 44 2.45 -2.23 -15.52
C THR A 44 1.20 -1.87 -14.73
N GLY A 45 1.24 -1.96 -13.40
CA GLY A 45 0.10 -1.63 -12.57
C GLY A 45 -1.05 -2.63 -12.69
N LEU A 46 -0.74 -3.84 -13.15
CA LEU A 46 -1.71 -4.88 -13.47
C LEU A 46 -1.93 -5.79 -12.25
N ILE A 47 -3.19 -5.99 -11.88
CA ILE A 47 -3.63 -7.03 -10.95
C ILE A 47 -4.57 -7.97 -11.70
N VAL A 48 -4.29 -9.27 -11.65
CA VAL A 48 -5.18 -10.32 -12.17
C VAL A 48 -5.61 -11.19 -11.01
N GLY A 49 -6.89 -11.13 -10.65
CA GLY A 49 -7.50 -11.88 -9.55
C GLY A 49 -8.63 -12.80 -10.00
N ARG A 50 -9.36 -13.36 -9.02
CA ARG A 50 -10.37 -14.42 -9.17
C ARG A 50 -11.34 -14.20 -10.34
N ASP A 51 -11.88 -12.99 -10.46
CA ASP A 51 -12.88 -12.63 -11.47
C ASP A 51 -12.66 -11.24 -12.09
N ARG A 52 -11.58 -10.55 -11.73
CA ARG A 52 -11.34 -9.16 -12.13
C ARG A 52 -9.89 -8.95 -12.53
N THR A 53 -9.71 -8.17 -13.60
CA THR A 53 -8.41 -7.72 -14.09
C THR A 53 -8.39 -6.20 -14.03
N TYR A 54 -7.43 -5.65 -13.29
CA TYR A 54 -7.29 -4.22 -13.07
C TYR A 54 -5.99 -3.72 -13.67
N ARG A 55 -6.03 -2.51 -14.25
CA ARG A 55 -4.83 -1.78 -14.62
C ARG A 55 -4.94 -0.35 -14.10
N ILE A 56 -4.15 -0.02 -13.10
CA ILE A 56 -4.00 1.35 -12.60
C ILE A 56 -2.59 1.84 -12.91
N GLN A 57 -2.47 3.04 -13.49
CA GLN A 57 -1.17 3.62 -13.83
C GLN A 57 -0.90 4.78 -12.90
N LEU A 58 -0.02 4.57 -11.93
CA LEU A 58 0.39 5.61 -10.99
C LEU A 58 1.82 6.03 -11.30
N ARG A 59 2.07 7.35 -11.23
CA ARG A 59 3.37 7.93 -11.57
C ARG A 59 4.48 7.51 -10.61
N ASP A 60 4.16 7.31 -9.34
CA ASP A 60 5.12 6.90 -8.31
C ASP A 60 5.13 5.37 -8.20
N PRO A 61 6.24 4.68 -8.54
CA PRO A 61 6.33 3.22 -8.46
C PRO A 61 6.14 2.66 -7.05
N ALA A 62 6.51 3.42 -6.01
CA ALA A 62 6.33 3.00 -4.63
C ALA A 62 4.86 3.06 -4.24
N VAL A 63 4.16 4.13 -4.61
CA VAL A 63 2.70 4.22 -4.44
C VAL A 63 2.02 3.10 -5.22
N GLN A 64 2.42 2.88 -6.48
CA GLN A 64 1.88 1.80 -7.28
C GLN A 64 2.01 0.46 -6.57
N ALA A 65 3.18 0.11 -6.05
CA ALA A 65 3.38 -1.13 -5.31
C ALA A 65 2.44 -1.23 -4.09
N VAL A 66 2.36 -0.19 -3.27
CA VAL A 66 1.51 -0.16 -2.06
C VAL A 66 0.04 -0.34 -2.41
N VAL A 67 -0.46 0.40 -3.40
CA VAL A 67 -1.85 0.28 -3.85
C VAL A 67 -2.11 -1.13 -4.37
N LEU A 68 -1.26 -1.67 -5.24
CA LEU A 68 -1.50 -3.01 -5.78
C LEU A 68 -1.47 -4.09 -4.68
N GLU A 69 -0.56 -3.98 -3.70
CA GLU A 69 -0.48 -4.90 -2.57
C GLU A 69 -1.74 -4.84 -1.69
N LEU A 70 -2.27 -3.64 -1.44
CA LEU A 70 -3.49 -3.44 -0.67
C LEU A 70 -4.71 -4.15 -1.30
N PHE A 71 -4.77 -4.21 -2.63
CA PHE A 71 -5.86 -4.87 -3.36
C PHE A 71 -5.55 -6.32 -3.76
N ALA A 72 -4.37 -6.85 -3.41
CA ALA A 72 -3.93 -8.17 -3.86
C ALA A 72 -4.79 -9.32 -3.30
N ASP A 73 -5.47 -9.12 -2.17
CA ASP A 73 -6.35 -10.13 -1.55
C ASP A 73 -7.73 -10.23 -2.22
N GLY A 74 -8.04 -9.30 -3.14
CA GLY A 74 -9.26 -9.27 -3.93
C GLY A 74 -10.53 -8.86 -3.17
N LYS A 75 -10.46 -8.51 -1.89
CA LYS A 75 -11.65 -8.19 -1.08
C LYS A 75 -12.25 -6.82 -1.35
N HIS A 76 -11.45 -5.90 -1.87
CA HIS A 76 -11.82 -4.50 -2.06
C HIS A 76 -12.06 -4.14 -3.54
N GLY A 77 -12.62 -5.08 -4.32
CA GLY A 77 -12.75 -4.95 -5.77
C GLY A 77 -13.56 -3.73 -6.23
N GLU A 78 -14.66 -3.39 -5.54
CA GLU A 78 -15.48 -2.22 -5.92
C GLU A 78 -14.75 -0.88 -5.73
N LEU A 79 -13.94 -0.77 -4.66
CA LEU A 79 -13.09 0.40 -4.46
C LEU A 79 -12.00 0.45 -5.54
N MET A 80 -11.41 -0.69 -5.89
CA MET A 80 -10.42 -0.76 -6.98
C MET A 80 -11.04 -0.32 -8.32
N ASP A 81 -12.27 -0.71 -8.63
CA ASP A 81 -12.99 -0.25 -9.83
C ASP A 81 -13.12 1.28 -9.85
N ARG A 82 -13.54 1.89 -8.73
CA ARG A 82 -13.67 3.35 -8.60
C ARG A 82 -12.31 4.04 -8.69
N LEU A 83 -11.27 3.51 -8.05
CA LEU A 83 -9.92 4.08 -8.08
C LEU A 83 -9.31 4.01 -9.48
N VAL A 84 -9.50 2.91 -10.23
CA VAL A 84 -9.07 2.82 -11.63
C VAL A 84 -9.76 3.87 -12.48
N ALA A 85 -11.08 4.03 -12.32
CA ALA A 85 -11.84 5.05 -13.05
C ALA A 85 -11.39 6.48 -12.68
N PHE A 86 -11.17 6.74 -11.39
CA PHE A 86 -10.69 8.02 -10.90
C PHE A 86 -9.28 8.35 -11.40
N ALA A 87 -8.36 7.39 -11.30
CA ALA A 87 -6.97 7.50 -11.74
C ALA A 87 -6.80 7.48 -13.27
N ALA A 88 -7.87 7.28 -14.04
CA ALA A 88 -7.81 7.38 -15.50
C ALA A 88 -7.52 8.83 -15.98
N THR A 89 -7.71 9.83 -15.10
CA THR A 89 -7.33 11.22 -15.36
C THR A 89 -5.99 11.57 -14.73
N ASP A 90 -5.24 12.50 -15.32
CA ASP A 90 -3.98 12.98 -14.75
C ASP A 90 -4.15 13.56 -13.34
N LEU A 91 -5.23 14.31 -13.12
CA LEU A 91 -5.57 14.86 -11.82
C LEU A 91 -5.87 13.75 -10.82
N GLY A 92 -6.72 12.79 -11.18
CA GLY A 92 -7.07 11.69 -10.28
C GLY A 92 -5.87 10.80 -9.95
N ALA A 93 -5.02 10.47 -10.92
CA ALA A 93 -3.78 9.75 -10.68
C ALA A 93 -2.84 10.52 -9.75
N HIS A 94 -2.75 11.85 -9.92
CA HIS A 94 -1.98 12.69 -9.00
C HIS A 94 -2.55 12.68 -7.59
N GLN A 95 -3.88 12.75 -7.45
CA GLN A 95 -4.56 12.72 -6.15
C GLN A 95 -4.42 11.37 -5.44
N VAL A 96 -4.46 10.24 -6.16
CA VAL A 96 -4.17 8.91 -5.58
C VAL A 96 -2.73 8.86 -5.03
N ASN A 97 -1.76 9.38 -5.79
CA ASN A 97 -0.37 9.47 -5.32
C ASN A 97 -0.24 10.36 -4.08
N TYR A 98 -0.87 11.54 -4.11
CA TYR A 98 -0.84 12.47 -3.01
C TYR A 98 -1.46 11.87 -1.74
N ALA A 99 -2.69 11.34 -1.84
CA ALA A 99 -3.41 10.76 -0.71
C ALA A 99 -2.66 9.56 -0.11
N THR A 100 -2.14 8.65 -0.94
CA THR A 100 -1.37 7.50 -0.45
C THR A 100 -0.12 7.96 0.31
N ARG A 101 0.67 8.88 -0.27
CA ARG A 101 1.88 9.40 0.39
C ARG A 101 1.57 10.17 1.66
N ALA A 102 0.52 10.98 1.65
CA ALA A 102 0.06 11.73 2.81
C ALA A 102 -0.28 10.77 3.96
N VAL A 103 -1.10 9.75 3.71
CA VAL A 103 -1.51 8.77 4.73
C VAL A 103 -0.30 7.99 5.24
N THR A 104 0.54 7.44 4.37
CA THR A 104 1.76 6.73 4.79
C THR A 104 2.71 7.62 5.59
N GLY A 105 2.87 8.89 5.20
CA GLY A 105 3.67 9.87 5.93
C GLY A 105 3.10 10.20 7.31
N LEU A 106 1.79 10.41 7.42
CA LEU A 106 1.12 10.65 8.70
C LEU A 106 1.19 9.44 9.63
N LEU A 107 1.08 8.22 9.09
CA LEU A 107 1.24 6.99 9.84
C LEU A 107 2.67 6.82 10.36
N LEU A 108 3.67 7.18 9.56
CA LEU A 108 5.06 7.22 10.01
C LEU A 108 5.25 8.25 11.13
N LEU A 109 4.70 9.47 10.97
CA LEU A 109 4.75 10.50 12.01
C LEU A 109 4.01 10.05 13.27
N ALA A 110 2.91 9.31 13.15
CA ALA A 110 2.19 8.77 14.30
C ALA A 110 3.10 7.87 15.15
N LYS A 111 3.99 7.11 14.49
CA LYS A 111 4.97 6.19 15.10
C LYS A 111 6.28 6.86 15.53
N THR A 112 6.57 8.10 15.13
CA THR A 112 7.92 8.70 15.29
C THR A 112 7.95 10.11 15.87
N ALA A 113 6.89 10.90 15.71
CA ALA A 113 6.84 12.26 16.23
C ALA A 113 6.91 12.26 17.76
N MET A 114 7.75 13.10 18.34
CA MET A 114 7.90 13.17 19.78
C MET A 114 6.62 13.71 20.43
N PRO A 115 6.27 13.34 21.67
CA PRO A 115 5.07 13.86 22.34
C PRO A 115 4.99 15.39 22.38
N ARG A 116 6.14 16.07 22.53
CA ARG A 116 6.25 17.54 22.49
C ARG A 116 5.87 18.18 21.14
N GLU A 117 5.81 17.40 20.06
CA GLU A 117 5.48 17.84 18.70
C GLU A 117 3.98 17.63 18.37
N ALA A 118 3.15 17.26 19.36
CA ALA A 118 1.74 16.93 19.15
C ALA A 118 0.96 18.01 18.40
N ALA A 119 1.16 19.29 18.73
CA ALA A 119 0.47 20.39 18.05
C ALA A 119 0.83 20.48 16.56
N HIS A 120 2.12 20.29 16.23
CA HIS A 120 2.57 20.24 14.85
C HIS A 120 1.99 19.02 14.12
N PHE A 121 2.00 17.85 14.76
CA PHE A 121 1.39 16.64 14.22
C PHE A 121 -0.08 16.86 13.84
N PHE A 122 -0.92 17.37 14.74
CA PHE A 122 -2.35 17.59 14.45
C PHE A 122 -2.58 18.65 13.36
N GLN A 123 -1.70 19.65 13.26
CA GLN A 123 -1.74 20.61 12.16
C GLN A 123 -1.44 19.93 10.82
N THR A 124 -0.35 19.16 10.76
CA THR A 124 0.05 18.41 9.57
C THR A 124 -1.05 17.43 9.13
N VAL A 125 -1.68 16.73 10.06
CA VAL A 125 -2.82 15.83 9.77
C VAL A 125 -3.94 16.58 9.05
N ARG A 126 -4.36 17.74 9.56
CA ARG A 126 -5.45 18.52 8.95
C ARG A 126 -5.09 19.00 7.54
N GLU A 127 -3.89 19.54 7.36
CA GLU A 127 -3.42 20.06 6.07
C GLU A 127 -3.29 18.95 5.03
N GLN A 128 -2.68 17.82 5.40
CA GLN A 128 -2.43 16.74 4.46
C GLN A 128 -3.71 15.99 4.07
N MET A 129 -4.66 15.82 5.00
CA MET A 129 -5.93 15.15 4.71
C MET A 129 -6.91 16.03 3.94
N ALA A 130 -6.74 17.36 3.94
CA ALA A 130 -7.62 18.28 3.22
C ALA A 130 -7.76 17.95 1.72
N GLY A 131 -6.70 17.44 1.09
CA GLY A 131 -6.71 17.05 -0.33
C GLY A 131 -7.47 15.76 -0.64
N ALA A 132 -7.59 14.85 0.34
CA ALA A 132 -8.26 13.56 0.15
C ALA A 132 -9.77 13.63 0.42
N ARG A 133 -10.21 14.44 1.39
CA ARG A 133 -11.62 14.58 1.84
C ARG A 133 -12.66 14.76 0.72
N PRO A 134 -12.41 15.54 -0.34
CA PRO A 134 -13.43 15.77 -1.36
C PRO A 134 -13.78 14.52 -2.19
N TYR A 135 -12.97 13.47 -2.10
CA TYR A 135 -13.04 12.30 -2.98
C TYR A 135 -13.32 11.03 -2.17
N PRO A 136 -14.53 10.45 -2.26
CA PRO A 136 -14.91 9.27 -1.49
C PRO A 136 -13.95 8.08 -1.66
N GLU A 137 -13.51 7.81 -2.89
CA GLU A 137 -12.55 6.76 -3.20
C GLU A 137 -11.18 6.98 -2.52
N LEU A 138 -10.75 8.22 -2.31
CA LEU A 138 -9.50 8.51 -1.61
C LEU A 138 -9.66 8.41 -0.09
N VAL A 139 -10.84 8.76 0.44
CA VAL A 139 -11.18 8.54 1.85
C VAL A 139 -11.17 7.04 2.17
N GLU A 140 -11.85 6.23 1.35
CA GLU A 140 -11.87 4.77 1.54
C GLU A 140 -10.47 4.14 1.35
N LEU A 141 -9.70 4.60 0.36
CA LEU A 141 -8.29 4.17 0.20
C LEU A 141 -7.46 4.50 1.44
N ALA A 142 -7.61 5.71 1.98
CA ALA A 142 -6.91 6.15 3.17
C ALA A 142 -7.27 5.31 4.41
N GLU A 143 -8.55 4.99 4.60
CA GLU A 143 -9.00 4.12 5.69
C GLU A 143 -8.40 2.70 5.58
N LEU A 144 -8.35 2.13 4.37
CA LEU A 144 -7.72 0.82 4.17
C LEU A 144 -6.20 0.86 4.43
N LEU A 145 -5.51 1.92 4.03
CA LEU A 145 -4.08 2.10 4.33
C LEU A 145 -3.82 2.20 5.83
N ILE A 146 -4.69 2.89 6.57
CA ILE A 146 -4.61 2.99 8.03
C ILE A 146 -4.81 1.60 8.67
N GLU A 147 -5.81 0.84 8.23
CA GLU A 147 -6.07 -0.51 8.74
C GLU A 147 -4.90 -1.46 8.46
N ALA A 148 -4.37 -1.45 7.23
CA ALA A 148 -3.25 -2.29 6.83
C ALA A 148 -1.99 -1.96 7.65
N ASN A 149 -1.70 -0.68 7.86
CA ASN A 149 -0.51 -0.25 8.59
C ASN A 149 -0.62 -0.38 10.12
N ALA A 150 -1.83 -0.29 10.67
CA ALA A 150 -2.07 -0.59 12.09
C ALA A 150 -1.69 -2.03 12.45
N ARG A 151 -1.72 -2.94 11.47
CA ARG A 151 -1.31 -4.35 11.61
C ARG A 151 0.15 -4.61 11.19
N SER A 152 0.87 -3.59 10.71
CA SER A 152 2.25 -3.73 10.20
C SER A 152 3.31 -3.37 11.24
N ASP A 153 4.29 -4.27 11.37
CA ASP A 153 5.49 -4.15 12.20
C ASP A 153 6.69 -3.51 11.45
N ASP A 154 6.50 -3.03 10.21
CA ASP A 154 7.61 -2.59 9.33
C ASP A 154 8.41 -1.40 9.88
N VAL A 155 7.75 -0.54 10.67
CA VAL A 155 8.39 0.51 11.44
C VAL A 155 8.01 0.30 12.91
N PRO A 156 8.94 -0.17 13.76
CA PRO A 156 8.68 -0.30 15.18
C PRO A 156 8.63 1.10 15.81
N ARG A 157 7.60 1.33 16.63
CA ARG A 157 7.56 2.49 17.54
C ARG A 157 8.32 2.14 18.81
N ASP A 158 8.94 3.13 19.43
CA ASP A 158 9.47 2.98 20.79
C ASP A 158 8.31 3.12 21.80
N PRO A 159 7.87 2.03 22.46
CA PRO A 159 6.73 2.07 23.37
C PRO A 159 7.02 2.88 24.63
N THR A 160 8.28 3.21 24.93
CA THR A 160 8.65 4.06 26.07
C THR A 160 8.43 5.55 25.79
N ILE A 161 8.41 5.94 24.50
CA ILE A 161 8.21 7.31 24.04
C ILE A 161 6.79 7.50 23.49
N ILE A 162 6.28 6.51 22.76
CA ILE A 162 4.97 6.51 22.12
C ILE A 162 4.23 5.25 22.58
N ASP A 163 3.53 5.39 23.70
CA ASP A 163 2.68 4.33 24.23
C ASP A 163 1.46 4.04 23.34
N ASP A 164 0.74 2.98 23.67
CA ASP A 164 -0.40 2.50 22.89
C ASP A 164 -1.52 3.55 22.84
N ALA A 165 -1.75 4.26 23.95
CA ALA A 165 -2.80 5.26 24.05
C ALA A 165 -2.52 6.47 23.15
N LEU A 166 -1.29 6.99 23.17
CA LEU A 166 -0.85 8.07 22.31
C LEU A 166 -0.87 7.66 20.84
N PHE A 167 -0.43 6.44 20.53
CA PHE A 167 -0.49 5.93 19.16
C PHE A 167 -1.95 5.82 18.67
N SER A 168 -2.84 5.23 19.46
CA SER A 168 -4.27 5.14 19.13
C SER A 168 -4.92 6.51 18.94
N GLN A 169 -4.61 7.49 19.81
CA GLN A 169 -5.11 8.86 19.66
C GLN A 169 -4.67 9.49 18.33
N ARG A 170 -3.42 9.25 17.91
CA ARG A 170 -2.87 9.77 16.66
C ARG A 170 -3.52 9.13 15.44
N ILE A 171 -3.75 7.81 15.48
CA ILE A 171 -4.50 7.10 14.44
C ILE A 171 -5.93 7.65 14.35
N GLU A 172 -6.61 7.82 15.48
CA GLU A 172 -7.96 8.39 15.52
C GLU A 172 -8.00 9.79 14.92
N ALA A 173 -7.01 10.64 15.22
CA ALA A 173 -6.95 11.98 14.64
C ALA A 173 -6.79 11.98 13.11
N ILE A 174 -6.01 11.05 12.55
CA ILE A 174 -5.91 10.87 11.09
C ILE A 174 -7.27 10.45 10.53
N THR A 175 -7.93 9.47 11.13
CA THR A 175 -9.24 8.99 10.68
C THR A 175 -10.33 10.06 10.80
N GLN A 176 -10.39 10.81 11.90
CA GLN A 176 -11.34 11.92 12.06
C GLN A 176 -11.08 13.02 11.02
N ALA A 177 -9.82 13.32 10.71
CA ALA A 177 -9.48 14.30 9.69
C ALA A 177 -9.83 13.87 8.26
N LEU A 178 -10.20 12.61 8.00
CA LEU A 178 -10.75 12.18 6.72
C LEU A 178 -12.27 12.41 6.61
N ARG A 179 -12.96 12.55 7.75
CA ARG A 179 -14.43 12.60 7.84
C ARG A 179 -15.01 13.99 8.10
N GLN A 180 -14.15 14.99 8.28
CA GLN A 180 -14.49 16.41 8.53
C GLN A 180 -14.55 17.22 7.25
#